data_AF-G6C4F9-F1
#
_entry.id   AF-G6C4F9-F1
#
_cell.length_a   1.000
_cell.length_b   1.000
_cell.length_c   1.000
_cell.angle_alpha   90.00
_cell.angle_beta   90.00
_cell.angle_gamma   90.00
#
_symmetry.space_group_name_H-M   'P 1'
#
loop_
_entity.id
_entity.type
_entity.pdbx_description
1 polymer ?
#
loop_
_entity_poly.entity_id
_entity_poly.type
_entity_poly.pdbx_seq_one_letter_code
_entity_poly.pdbx_strand_id
1 'polypeptide(L)' 'MAAKMHWDYRAKNFEEFPNNQKWFATGEALANLEHLRAIGKADYEFKDGVAYYKIKK' A
#
# COMPACT_ATOMS: atom_id res chain seq x y z
N MET A 1 -7.00 -2.09 11.97
CA MET A 1 -5.56 -2.45 12.07
C MET A 1 -4.86 -2.08 10.77
N ALA A 2 -4.82 -0.79 10.45
CA ALA A 2 -4.05 -0.20 9.33
C ALA A 2 -3.60 1.23 9.73
N ALA A 3 -4.42 1.93 10.50
CA ALA A 3 -4.10 3.23 11.10
C ALA A 3 -3.08 3.20 12.27
N LYS A 4 -2.48 2.04 12.59
CA LYS A 4 -1.50 1.88 13.69
C LYS A 4 -0.14 1.37 13.21
N MET A 5 0.15 1.44 11.92
CA MET A 5 1.51 1.23 11.43
C MET A 5 2.35 2.45 11.82
N HIS A 6 3.03 2.34 12.96
CA HIS A 6 4.01 3.32 13.41
C HIS A 6 5.33 2.97 12.73
N TRP A 7 5.60 3.62 11.59
CA TRP A 7 6.90 3.54 10.95
C TRP A 7 7.84 4.49 11.70
N ASP A 8 8.56 3.99 12.71
CA ASP A 8 9.68 4.71 13.31
C ASP A 8 10.87 4.65 12.34
N TYR A 9 10.78 5.41 11.25
CA TYR A 9 11.88 5.53 10.31
C TYR A 9 11.91 6.93 9.69
N ARG A 10 12.93 7.71 10.07
CA ARG A 10 13.23 9.02 9.48
C ARG A 10 14.01 8.84 8.18
N ALA A 11 13.34 8.43 7.10
CA ALA A 11 13.88 8.64 5.75
C ALA A 11 13.22 9.88 5.13
N LYS A 12 14.02 10.77 4.53
CA LYS A 12 13.51 11.97 3.87
C LYS A 12 12.73 11.63 2.60
N ASN A 13 13.03 10.49 1.96
CA ASN A 13 12.42 10.06 0.70
C ASN A 13 12.31 8.51 0.63
N PHE A 14 11.29 8.01 -0.08
CA PHE A 14 11.09 6.57 -0.37
C PHE A 14 12.30 5.93 -1.08
N GLU A 15 13.14 6.74 -1.73
CA GLU A 15 14.34 6.30 -2.42
C GLU A 15 15.45 5.80 -1.48
N GLU A 16 15.52 6.30 -0.24
CA GLU A 16 16.55 5.92 0.75
C GLU A 16 16.25 4.61 1.49
N PHE A 17 15.07 4.04 1.31
CA PHE A 17 14.77 2.74 1.91
C PHE A 17 15.70 1.66 1.35
N PRO A 18 16.25 0.77 2.19
CA PRO A 18 16.99 -0.38 1.68
C PRO A 18 16.05 -1.24 0.82
N ASN A 19 16.53 -1.66 -0.35
CA ASN A 19 15.68 -2.23 -1.42
C ASN A 19 14.82 -3.41 -0.92
N ASN A 20 15.33 -4.22 0.01
CA ASN A 20 14.58 -5.32 0.62
C ASN A 20 13.36 -4.84 1.43
N GLN A 21 13.49 -3.76 2.19
CA GLN A 21 12.40 -3.21 2.99
C GLN A 21 11.34 -2.53 2.13
N LYS A 22 11.70 -1.96 0.97
CA LYS A 22 10.70 -1.44 0.01
C LYS A 22 9.78 -2.54 -0.46
N TRP A 23 10.34 -3.69 -0.87
CA TRP A 23 9.53 -4.83 -1.32
C TRP A 23 8.57 -5.32 -0.23
N PHE A 24 9.04 -5.39 1.01
CA PHE A 24 8.20 -5.80 2.13
C PHE A 24 7.07 -4.78 2.39
N ALA A 25 7.40 -3.48 2.48
CA ALA A 25 6.41 -2.43 2.71
C ALA A 25 5.38 -2.33 1.57
N THR A 26 5.82 -2.44 0.31
CA THR A 26 4.91 -2.46 -0.85
C THR A 26 4.03 -3.71 -0.84
N GLY A 27 4.58 -4.87 -0.48
CA GLY A 27 3.82 -6.13 -0.35
C GLY A 27 2.76 -6.07 0.73
N GLU A 28 3.10 -5.56 1.92
CA GLU A 28 2.14 -5.36 3.01
C GLU A 28 1.04 -4.36 2.63
N ALA A 29 1.41 -3.24 1.99
CA ALA A 29 0.45 -2.26 1.52
C ALA A 29 -0.52 -2.88 0.49
N LEU A 30 -0.01 -3.64 -0.48
CA LEU A 30 -0.82 -4.32 -1.49
C LEU A 30 -1.75 -5.37 -0.87
N ALA A 31 -1.24 -6.21 0.04
CA ALA A 31 -2.05 -7.22 0.72
C ALA A 31 -3.20 -6.58 1.50
N ASN A 32 -2.96 -5.44 2.13
CA ASN A 32 -4.00 -4.70 2.84
C ASN A 32 -5.03 -4.06 1.88
N LEU A 33 -4.60 -3.54 0.73
CA LEU A 33 -5.51 -3.02 -0.31
C LEU A 33 -6.38 -4.14 -0.92
N GLU A 34 -5.78 -5.29 -1.23
CA GLU A 34 -6.49 -6.49 -1.70
C GLU A 34 -7.47 -7.00 -0.65
N HIS A 35 -7.12 -6.98 0.64
CA HIS A 35 -8.05 -7.31 1.72
C HIS A 35 -9.24 -6.36 1.76
N LEU A 36 -9.02 -5.04 1.68
CA LEU A 36 -10.09 -4.04 1.63
C LEU A 36 -11.01 -4.24 0.42
N ARG A 37 -10.44 -4.63 -0.72
CA ARG A 37 -11.19 -5.00 -1.92
C ARG A 37 -12.01 -6.27 -1.71
N ALA A 38 -11.44 -7.30 -1.11
CA ALA A 38 -12.12 -8.56 -0.84
C ALA A 38 -13.34 -8.38 0.08
N ILE A 39 -13.27 -7.45 1.04
CA ILE A 39 -14.41 -7.09 1.90
C ILE A 39 -15.33 -6.02 1.31
N GLY A 40 -15.14 -5.64 0.03
CA GLY A 40 -15.98 -4.70 -0.70
C GLY A 40 -15.86 -3.23 -0.29
N LYS A 41 -14.82 -2.87 0.47
CA LYS A 41 -14.57 -1.49 0.95
C LYS A 41 -13.63 -0.68 0.06
N ALA A 42 -12.96 -1.34 -0.88
CA ALA A 42 -12.13 -0.70 -1.88
C ALA A 42 -12.40 -1.32 -3.27
N ASP A 43 -12.08 -0.56 -4.29
CA ASP A 43 -12.08 -0.98 -5.69
C ASP A 43 -10.80 -0.45 -6.34
N TYR A 44 -10.47 -0.89 -7.55
CA TYR A 44 -9.30 -0.37 -8.25
C TYR A 44 -9.63 -0.12 -9.71
N GLU A 45 -8.96 0.86 -10.28
CA GLU A 45 -9.01 1.18 -11.69
C GLU A 45 -7.64 0.93 -12.30
N PHE A 46 -7.59 0.20 -13.42
CA PHE A 46 -6.36 -0.03 -14.13
C PHE A 46 -6.20 1.05 -15.20
N LYS A 47 -5.14 1.85 -15.09
CA LYS A 47 -4.85 2.91 -16.04
C LYS A 47 -3.36 2.88 -16.37
N ASP A 48 -3.04 2.76 -17.65
CA ASP A 48 -1.66 2.76 -18.15
C ASP A 48 -0.76 1.68 -17.50
N GLY A 49 -1.32 0.50 -17.25
CA GLY A 49 -0.58 -0.59 -16.59
C GLY A 49 -0.45 -0.44 -15.07
N VAL A 50 -1.00 0.61 -14.47
CA VAL A 50 -0.96 0.89 -13.03
C VAL A 50 -2.33 0.72 -12.40
N ALA A 51 -2.39 0.00 -11.27
CA ALA A 51 -3.60 -0.15 -10.47
C ALA A 51 -3.77 1.01 -9.50
N TYR A 52 -4.83 1.80 -9.67
CA TYR A 52 -5.23 2.88 -8.78
C TYR A 52 -6.35 2.43 -7.87
N TYR A 53 -6.05 2.18 -6.60
CA TYR A 53 -7.05 1.79 -5.61
C TYR A 53 -7.82 3.01 -5.10
N LYS A 54 -9.15 2.87 -5.02
CA LYS A 54 -10.08 3.88 -4.50
C LYS A 54 -10.97 3.26 -3.43
N ILE A 55 -11.31 4.04 -2.40
CA ILE A 55 -12.24 3.60 -1.36
C ILE A 55 -13.64 3.56 -1.97
N LYS A 56 -14.32 2.43 -1.80
CA LYS A 56 -15.71 2.25 -2.21
C LYS A 56 -16.58 2.77 -1.08
N LYS A 57 -17.37 3.82 -1.37
CA LYS A 57 -18.29 4.46 -0.42
C LYS A 57 -19.56 3.63 -0.26
#